data_AF-A0A5R9NRG0-F1
#
_entry.id   AF-A0A5R9NRG0-F1
#
_cell.length_a   1.000
_cell.length_b   1.000
_cell.length_c   1.000
_cell.angle_alpha   90.00
_cell.angle_beta   90.00
_cell.angle_gamma   90.00
#
_symmetry.space_group_name_H-M   'P 1'
#
loop_
_entity.id
_entity.type
_entity.pdbx_description
1 polymer ?
#
loop_
_entity_poly.entity_id
_entity_poly.type
_entity_poly.pdbx_seq_one_letter_code
_entity_poly.pdbx_strand_id
1 'polypeptide(L)'
;MLGARYVSPTRITFLIVAVIFTMLAGRELYASIRTASISIVAERMERGQTVPNDVAARYAARTIEVVDGRYCRSDIVAAGVTLVLAQLDRQNVNINYDAWVAAASDARRYLQHALSCMPTNSNFWLRLAAVQSAIAEEPLQVAGMMKRSVALAPYDESIILTRFYFWNDFTHATLSAASSAVDSDLTTMLKRGDRCRVNATIKAVSPQLRPVLDRVWASVGEGATARLRQRCSG
;
A
#
# COMPACT_ATOMS: atom_id res chain seq x y z
N MET A 1 37.20 -11.17 58.46
CA MET A 1 35.73 -11.33 58.34
C MET A 1 35.30 -10.85 56.96
N LEU A 2 35.19 -11.77 55.99
CA LEU A 2 34.69 -11.49 54.64
C LEU A 2 33.16 -11.66 54.67
N GLY A 3 32.44 -10.55 54.85
CA GLY A 3 30.99 -10.55 54.79
C GLY A 3 30.53 -10.82 53.36
N ALA A 4 30.12 -12.05 53.07
CA ALA A 4 29.42 -12.38 51.85
C ALA A 4 28.10 -11.60 51.82
N ARG A 5 28.09 -10.47 51.10
CA ARG A 5 26.87 -9.69 50.85
C ARG A 5 25.93 -10.58 50.03
N TYR A 6 24.92 -11.15 50.69
CA TYR A 6 23.81 -11.82 50.01
C TYR A 6 23.12 -10.80 49.10
N VAL A 7 23.37 -10.92 47.79
CA VAL A 7 22.66 -10.12 46.79
C VAL A 7 21.25 -10.70 46.71
N SER A 8 20.26 -9.90 47.10
CA SER A 8 18.86 -10.31 47.01
C SER A 8 18.53 -10.78 45.59
N PRO A 9 17.89 -11.96 45.40
CA PRO A 9 17.51 -12.46 44.08
C PRO A 9 16.67 -11.44 43.31
N THR A 10 15.85 -10.63 44.01
CA THR A 10 15.08 -9.54 43.40
C THR A 10 15.94 -8.46 42.76
N ARG A 11 17.13 -8.16 43.31
CA ARG A 11 18.07 -7.19 42.72
C ARG A 11 18.76 -7.74 41.48
N ILE A 12 19.07 -9.03 41.48
CA ILE A 12 19.63 -9.72 40.31
C ILE A 12 18.61 -9.72 39.18
N THR A 13 17.35 -10.10 39.47
CA THR A 13 16.26 -10.05 38.49
C THR A 13 16.03 -8.65 37.95
N PHE A 14 16.01 -7.62 38.81
CA PHE A 14 15.86 -6.24 38.38
C PHE A 14 16.98 -5.79 37.45
N LEU A 15 18.25 -6.13 37.75
CA LEU A 15 19.39 -5.80 36.89
C LEU A 15 19.31 -6.49 35.54
N ILE A 16 18.96 -7.78 35.52
CA ILE A 16 18.78 -8.53 34.27
C ILE A 16 17.69 -7.90 33.40
N VAL A 17 16.54 -7.60 34.00
CA VAL A 17 15.41 -6.97 33.30
C VAL A 17 15.80 -5.57 32.80
N ALA A 18 16.48 -4.76 33.61
CA ALA A 18 16.93 -3.44 33.20
C ALA A 18 17.93 -3.48 32.03
N VAL A 19 18.87 -4.43 32.04
CA VAL A 19 19.83 -4.64 30.94
C VAL A 19 19.09 -5.06 29.66
N ILE A 20 18.13 -5.99 29.76
CA ILE A 20 17.31 -6.40 28.61
C ILE A 20 16.54 -5.22 28.03
N PHE A 21 15.86 -4.42 28.86
CA PHE A 21 15.15 -3.22 28.39
C PHE A 21 16.08 -2.19 27.77
N THR A 22 17.28 -2.00 28.34
CA THR A 22 18.27 -1.06 27.80
C THR A 22 18.78 -1.52 26.43
N MET A 23 19.04 -2.82 26.26
CA MET A 23 19.42 -3.39 24.96
C MET A 23 18.29 -3.25 23.93
N LEU A 24 17.05 -3.54 24.31
CA LEU A 24 15.89 -3.38 23.43
C LEU A 24 15.68 -1.92 23.02
N ALA A 25 15.76 -0.99 23.98
CA ALA A 25 15.64 0.44 23.73
C ALA A 25 16.78 0.97 22.85
N GLY A 26 18.02 0.54 23.10
CA GLY A 26 19.17 0.89 22.27
C GLY A 26 19.03 0.40 20.83
N ARG A 27 18.52 -0.83 20.65
CA ARG A 27 18.24 -1.41 19.32
C ARG A 27 17.15 -0.64 18.60
N GLU A 28 16.06 -0.27 19.27
CA GLU A 28 14.99 0.55 18.70
C GLU A 28 15.45 1.95 18.35
N LEU A 29 16.26 2.58 19.22
CA LEU A 29 16.81 3.91 18.96
C LEU A 29 17.75 3.90 17.76
N TYR A 30 18.64 2.91 17.67
CA TYR A 30 19.54 2.75 16.53
C TYR A 30 18.78 2.51 15.23
N ALA A 31 17.76 1.63 15.25
CA ALA A 31 16.87 1.40 14.12
C ALA A 31 16.17 2.69 13.70
N SER A 32 15.61 3.44 14.66
CA SER A 32 14.88 4.69 14.41
C SER A 32 15.76 5.78 13.81
N ILE A 33 17.02 5.90 14.23
CA ILE A 33 17.96 6.88 13.67
C ILE A 33 18.36 6.47 12.25
N ARG A 34 18.64 5.19 12.01
CA ARG A 34 19.03 4.68 10.69
C ARG A 34 17.93 4.86 9.65
N THR A 35 16.67 4.73 10.05
CA THR A 35 15.49 4.82 9.16
C THR A 35 14.80 6.18 9.16
N ALA A 36 15.14 7.11 10.06
CA ALA A 36 14.55 8.47 10.07
C ALA A 36 14.70 9.17 8.70
N SER A 37 15.82 8.94 8.02
CA SER A 37 16.09 9.45 6.68
C SER A 37 15.15 8.86 5.60
N ILE A 38 14.69 7.61 5.76
CA ILE A 38 13.70 6.96 4.88
C ILE A 38 12.34 7.66 5.01
N SER A 39 11.87 7.90 6.23
CA SER A 39 10.58 8.55 6.48
C SER A 39 10.55 9.99 5.97
N ILE A 40 11.63 10.75 6.13
CA ILE A 40 11.70 12.14 5.63
C ILE A 40 11.62 12.19 4.11
N VAL A 41 12.34 11.30 3.41
CA VAL A 41 12.32 11.28 1.93
C VAL A 41 10.97 10.82 1.42
N ALA A 42 10.37 9.79 2.02
CA ALA A 42 9.02 9.34 1.67
C ALA A 42 7.98 10.45 1.86
N GLU A 43 8.02 11.17 2.99
CA GLU A 43 7.11 12.28 3.26
C GLU A 43 7.23 13.42 2.22
N ARG A 44 8.45 13.74 1.78
CA ARG A 44 8.64 14.71 0.69
C ARG A 44 7.98 14.24 -0.60
N MET A 45 8.08 12.96 -0.93
CA MET A 45 7.48 12.38 -2.13
C MET A 45 5.95 12.36 -2.02
N GLU A 46 5.40 12.00 -0.87
CA GLU A 46 3.96 12.02 -0.59
C GLU A 46 3.37 13.44 -0.67
N ARG A 47 4.15 14.47 -0.29
CA ARG A 47 3.80 15.89 -0.47
C ARG A 47 3.99 16.41 -1.90
N GLY A 48 4.38 15.56 -2.85
CA GLY A 48 4.58 15.93 -4.27
C GLY A 48 5.86 16.73 -4.54
N GLN A 49 6.84 16.72 -3.62
CA GLN A 49 8.11 17.40 -3.84
C GLN A 49 9.02 16.57 -4.74
N THR A 50 9.79 17.23 -5.61
CA THR A 50 10.73 16.58 -6.52
C THR A 50 11.94 16.04 -5.76
N VAL A 51 12.05 14.71 -5.69
CA VAL A 51 13.22 14.00 -5.15
C VAL A 51 14.07 13.47 -6.30
N PRO A 52 15.38 13.79 -6.38
CA PRO A 52 16.26 13.32 -7.44
C PRO A 52 16.26 11.80 -7.62
N ASN A 53 16.50 11.32 -8.85
CA ASN A 53 16.42 9.90 -9.20
C ASN A 53 17.44 9.04 -8.46
N ASP A 54 18.66 9.54 -8.36
CA ASP A 54 19.76 8.91 -7.62
C ASP A 54 19.52 8.87 -6.11
N VAL A 55 18.74 9.81 -5.56
CA VAL A 55 18.38 9.84 -4.14
C VAL A 55 17.30 8.79 -3.85
N ALA A 56 16.22 8.75 -4.64
CA ALA A 56 15.17 7.75 -4.43
C ALA A 56 15.67 6.32 -4.65
N ALA A 57 16.48 6.07 -5.68
CA ALA A 57 17.08 4.76 -5.94
C ALA A 57 17.96 4.30 -4.77
N ARG A 58 18.77 5.20 -4.19
CA ARG A 58 19.61 4.90 -3.02
C ARG A 58 18.78 4.54 -1.79
N TYR A 59 17.70 5.28 -1.53
CA TYR A 59 16.85 5.01 -0.38
C TYR A 59 15.98 3.76 -0.58
N ALA A 60 15.49 3.50 -1.79
CA ALA A 60 14.80 2.26 -2.14
C ALA A 60 15.70 1.03 -2.00
N ALA A 61 16.97 1.09 -2.42
CA ALA A 61 17.90 -0.01 -2.20
C ALA A 61 18.14 -0.29 -0.70
N ARG A 62 18.13 0.74 0.15
CA ARG A 62 18.26 0.60 1.61
C ARG A 62 17.02 0.01 2.28
N THR A 63 15.85 0.05 1.66
CA THR A 63 14.66 -0.59 2.26
C THR A 63 14.76 -2.12 2.25
N ILE A 64 15.64 -2.71 1.42
CA ILE A 64 15.93 -4.15 1.45
C ILE A 64 16.45 -4.58 2.83
N GLU A 65 17.27 -3.74 3.48
CA GLU A 65 17.76 -4.02 4.85
C GLU A 65 16.63 -4.09 5.89
N VAL A 66 15.50 -3.41 5.65
CA VAL A 66 14.31 -3.44 6.52
C VAL A 66 13.60 -4.80 6.42
N VAL A 67 13.58 -5.39 5.23
CA VAL A 67 13.05 -6.75 4.99
C VAL A 67 13.91 -7.78 5.72
N ASP A 68 15.23 -7.73 5.54
CA ASP A 68 16.17 -8.68 6.16
C ASP A 68 16.16 -8.57 7.70
N GLY A 69 16.01 -7.36 8.21
CA GLY A 69 15.87 -7.09 9.65
C GLY A 69 14.54 -7.53 10.26
N ARG A 70 13.56 -7.99 9.45
CA ARG A 70 12.18 -8.31 9.86
C ARG A 70 11.52 -7.19 10.69
N TYR A 71 11.81 -5.95 10.32
CA TYR A 71 11.38 -4.80 11.08
C TYR A 71 9.95 -4.40 10.68
N CYS A 72 9.08 -4.18 11.67
CA CYS A 72 7.63 -4.01 11.46
C CYS A 72 7.02 -2.73 12.07
N ARG A 73 7.83 -1.69 12.35
CA ARG A 73 7.24 -0.40 12.76
C ARG A 73 6.50 0.23 11.56
N SER A 74 5.23 0.55 11.77
CA SER A 74 4.28 0.87 10.70
C SER A 74 4.67 2.08 9.85
N ASP A 75 5.21 3.13 10.47
CA ASP A 75 5.71 4.34 9.80
C ASP A 75 6.88 4.04 8.85
N ILE A 76 7.83 3.20 9.27
CA ILE A 76 8.99 2.79 8.47
C ILE A 76 8.55 1.86 7.33
N VAL A 77 7.68 0.91 7.63
CA VAL A 77 7.14 -0.01 6.62
C VAL A 77 6.39 0.79 5.54
N ALA A 78 5.52 1.71 5.92
CA ALA A 78 4.78 2.56 4.99
C ALA A 78 5.72 3.44 4.14
N ALA A 79 6.70 4.11 4.77
CA ALA A 79 7.68 4.92 4.06
C ALA A 79 8.50 4.08 3.05
N GLY A 80 8.88 2.86 3.42
CA GLY A 80 9.59 1.97 2.50
C GLY A 80 8.73 1.50 1.33
N VAL A 81 7.42 1.27 1.53
CA VAL A 81 6.48 0.98 0.42
C VAL A 81 6.46 2.16 -0.56
N THR A 82 6.37 3.40 -0.07
CA THR A 82 6.42 4.61 -0.90
C THR A 82 7.70 4.66 -1.73
N LEU A 83 8.87 4.38 -1.14
CA LEU A 83 10.15 4.42 -1.84
C LEU A 83 10.28 3.35 -2.93
N VAL A 84 9.94 2.09 -2.65
CA VAL A 84 10.08 1.01 -3.64
C VAL A 84 9.12 1.17 -4.80
N LEU A 85 7.89 1.65 -4.54
CA LEU A 85 6.92 1.94 -5.58
C LEU A 85 7.35 3.13 -6.43
N ALA A 86 7.81 4.22 -5.81
CA ALA A 86 8.29 5.36 -6.58
C ALA A 86 9.55 5.06 -7.40
N GLN A 87 10.40 4.12 -6.93
CA GLN A 87 11.52 3.63 -7.73
C GLN A 87 11.02 2.84 -8.95
N LEU A 88 10.00 1.99 -8.78
CA LEU A 88 9.36 1.27 -9.88
C LEU A 88 8.71 2.23 -10.89
N ASP A 89 7.98 3.23 -10.43
CA ASP A 89 7.30 4.23 -11.28
C ASP A 89 8.27 5.04 -12.16
N ARG A 90 9.55 5.12 -11.75
CA ARG A 90 10.61 5.80 -12.52
C ARG A 90 11.27 4.90 -13.56
N GLN A 91 11.04 3.59 -13.50
CA GLN A 91 11.55 2.67 -14.50
C GLN A 91 10.63 2.61 -15.71
N ASN A 92 11.21 2.36 -16.88
CA ASN A 92 10.45 2.15 -18.11
C ASN A 92 10.86 0.84 -18.74
N VAL A 93 9.89 -0.09 -18.83
CA VAL A 93 10.06 -1.43 -19.39
C VAL A 93 10.60 -1.40 -20.83
N ASN A 94 10.28 -0.36 -21.61
CA ASN A 94 10.69 -0.22 -23.00
C ASN A 94 12.09 0.40 -23.17
N ILE A 95 12.66 0.97 -22.10
CA ILE A 95 14.00 1.61 -22.12
C ILE A 95 15.03 0.69 -21.47
N ASN A 96 14.72 0.18 -20.28
CA ASN A 96 15.62 -0.69 -19.52
C ASN A 96 14.80 -1.76 -18.79
N TYR A 97 14.61 -2.88 -19.49
CA TYR A 97 13.85 -4.02 -18.99
C TYR A 97 14.45 -4.59 -17.70
N ASP A 98 15.76 -4.77 -17.63
CA ASP A 98 16.43 -5.40 -16.48
C ASP A 98 16.28 -4.55 -15.21
N ALA A 99 16.44 -3.22 -15.32
CA ALA A 99 16.23 -2.31 -14.20
C ALA A 99 14.75 -2.28 -13.75
N TRP A 100 13.81 -2.33 -14.70
CA TRP A 100 12.39 -2.42 -14.41
C TRP A 100 12.03 -3.73 -13.69
N VAL A 101 12.52 -4.88 -14.18
CA VAL A 101 12.29 -6.20 -13.55
C VAL A 101 12.85 -6.24 -12.14
N ALA A 102 14.06 -5.72 -11.93
CA ALA A 102 14.67 -5.65 -10.60
C ALA A 102 13.81 -4.81 -9.65
N ALA A 103 13.42 -3.60 -10.06
CA ALA A 103 12.56 -2.71 -9.25
C ALA A 103 11.19 -3.33 -8.96
N ALA A 104 10.57 -4.00 -9.93
CA ALA A 104 9.27 -4.65 -9.76
C ALA A 104 9.37 -5.84 -8.78
N SER A 105 10.43 -6.64 -8.88
CA SER A 105 10.69 -7.74 -7.96
C SER A 105 10.93 -7.24 -6.53
N ASP A 106 11.70 -6.17 -6.36
CA ASP A 106 11.96 -5.57 -5.05
C ASP A 106 10.70 -4.97 -4.43
N ALA A 107 9.89 -4.24 -5.22
CA ALA A 107 8.60 -3.72 -4.78
C ALA A 107 7.65 -4.84 -4.33
N ARG A 108 7.56 -5.94 -5.10
CA ARG A 108 6.77 -7.11 -4.74
C ARG A 108 7.25 -7.74 -3.43
N ARG A 109 8.56 -7.98 -3.27
CA ARG A 109 9.14 -8.57 -2.05
C ARG A 109 8.87 -7.69 -0.84
N TYR A 110 9.05 -6.37 -0.98
CA TYR A 110 8.82 -5.43 0.10
C TYR A 110 7.34 -5.33 0.48
N LEU A 111 6.42 -5.34 -0.49
CA LEU A 111 4.98 -5.35 -0.21
C LEU A 111 4.50 -6.64 0.47
N GLN A 112 5.09 -7.79 0.12
CA GLN A 112 4.83 -9.04 0.85
C GLN A 112 5.30 -8.96 2.31
N HIS A 113 6.49 -8.39 2.55
CA HIS A 113 6.97 -8.10 3.90
C HIS A 113 6.05 -7.12 4.64
N ALA A 114 5.66 -6.02 3.99
CA ALA A 114 4.76 -5.02 4.55
C ALA A 114 3.40 -5.63 4.96
N LEU A 115 2.86 -6.55 4.16
CA LEU A 115 1.64 -7.29 4.49
C LEU A 115 1.83 -8.31 5.62
N SER A 116 3.02 -8.87 5.78
CA SER A 116 3.33 -9.72 6.94
C SER A 116 3.33 -8.91 8.25
N CYS A 117 3.75 -7.65 8.20
CA CYS A 117 3.72 -6.72 9.34
C CYS A 117 2.33 -6.10 9.56
N MET A 118 1.61 -5.78 8.48
CA MET A 118 0.35 -5.03 8.49
C MET A 118 -0.71 -5.71 7.59
N PRO A 119 -1.21 -6.90 7.95
CA PRO A 119 -2.09 -7.70 7.09
C PRO A 119 -3.46 -7.06 6.86
N THR A 120 -3.88 -6.13 7.71
CA THR A 120 -5.15 -5.41 7.63
C THR A 120 -5.04 -4.08 6.85
N ASN A 121 -3.88 -3.76 6.28
CA ASN A 121 -3.72 -2.55 5.48
C ASN A 121 -4.30 -2.77 4.06
N SER A 122 -5.45 -2.16 3.80
CA SER A 122 -6.15 -2.24 2.50
C SER A 122 -5.30 -1.73 1.32
N ASN A 123 -4.56 -0.63 1.52
CA ASN A 123 -3.72 -0.04 0.47
C ASN A 123 -2.55 -0.96 0.11
N PHE A 124 -1.95 -1.68 1.07
CA PHE A 124 -0.87 -2.62 0.76
C PHE A 124 -1.33 -3.80 -0.09
N TRP A 125 -2.52 -4.34 0.18
CA TRP A 125 -3.13 -5.35 -0.70
C TRP A 125 -3.36 -4.84 -2.11
N LEU A 126 -3.85 -3.60 -2.25
CA LEU A 126 -4.05 -2.94 -3.53
C LEU A 126 -2.74 -2.75 -4.29
N ARG A 127 -1.71 -2.21 -3.63
CA ARG A 127 -0.42 -1.95 -4.26
C ARG A 127 0.28 -3.25 -4.67
N LEU A 128 0.15 -4.32 -3.88
CA LEU A 128 0.67 -5.63 -4.28
C LEU A 128 -0.06 -6.19 -5.50
N ALA A 129 -1.39 -6.06 -5.57
CA ALA A 129 -2.15 -6.44 -6.75
C ALA A 129 -1.69 -5.70 -8.01
N ALA A 130 -1.49 -4.39 -7.92
CA ALA A 130 -1.03 -3.55 -9.01
C ALA A 130 0.40 -3.89 -9.48
N VAL A 131 1.33 -4.13 -8.55
CA VAL A 131 2.69 -4.56 -8.90
C VAL A 131 2.66 -5.93 -9.57
N GLN A 132 1.86 -6.86 -9.03
CA GLN A 132 1.75 -8.20 -9.60
C GLN A 132 1.14 -8.16 -11.00
N SER A 133 0.09 -7.37 -11.24
CA SER A 133 -0.51 -7.24 -12.57
C SER A 133 0.45 -6.61 -13.59
N ALA A 134 1.26 -5.63 -13.15
CA ALA A 134 2.27 -5.00 -14.00
C ALA A 134 3.39 -5.97 -14.41
N ILE A 135 3.78 -6.90 -13.51
CA ILE A 135 4.75 -7.97 -13.82
C ILE A 135 4.12 -9.01 -14.75
N ALA A 136 3.00 -9.59 -14.31
CA ALA A 136 2.24 -10.60 -15.02
C ALA A 136 0.85 -10.72 -14.36
N GLU A 137 -0.19 -10.31 -15.08
CA GLU A 137 -1.56 -10.40 -14.60
C GLU A 137 -2.05 -11.85 -14.60
N GLU A 138 -2.01 -12.49 -13.43
CA GLU A 138 -2.70 -13.76 -13.17
C GLU A 138 -4.06 -13.46 -12.51
N PRO A 139 -5.18 -13.68 -13.24
CA PRO A 139 -6.49 -13.15 -12.83
C PRO A 139 -6.95 -13.54 -11.43
N LEU A 140 -6.72 -14.79 -11.00
CA LEU A 140 -7.22 -15.27 -9.71
C LEU A 140 -6.42 -14.68 -8.53
N GLN A 141 -5.10 -14.62 -8.65
CA GLN A 141 -4.23 -14.00 -7.64
C GLN A 141 -4.49 -12.50 -7.51
N VAL A 142 -4.56 -11.77 -8.64
CA VAL A 142 -4.83 -10.33 -8.63
C VAL A 142 -6.22 -10.06 -8.04
N ALA A 143 -7.24 -10.80 -8.48
CA ALA A 143 -8.58 -10.69 -7.90
C ALA A 143 -8.61 -11.00 -6.40
N GLY A 144 -7.87 -12.01 -5.94
CA GLY A 144 -7.77 -12.37 -4.52
C GLY A 144 -7.21 -11.23 -3.66
N MET A 145 -6.14 -10.58 -4.12
CA MET A 145 -5.54 -9.45 -3.43
C MET A 145 -6.47 -8.23 -3.42
N MET A 146 -7.11 -7.93 -4.54
CA MET A 146 -8.06 -6.83 -4.61
C MET A 146 -9.30 -7.06 -3.74
N LYS A 147 -9.84 -8.29 -3.70
CA LYS A 147 -10.94 -8.66 -2.79
C LYS A 147 -10.57 -8.37 -1.32
N ARG A 148 -9.34 -8.67 -0.92
CA ARG A 148 -8.83 -8.34 0.43
C ARG A 148 -8.78 -6.83 0.65
N SER A 149 -8.30 -6.07 -0.34
CA SER A 149 -8.30 -4.60 -0.27
C SER A 149 -9.72 -4.04 -0.06
N VAL A 150 -10.70 -4.51 -0.84
CA VAL A 150 -12.12 -4.11 -0.71
C VAL A 150 -12.67 -4.46 0.67
N ALA A 151 -12.44 -5.68 1.14
CA ALA A 151 -12.96 -6.13 2.44
C ALA A 151 -12.42 -5.30 3.63
N LEU A 152 -11.18 -4.83 3.53
CA LEU A 152 -10.51 -4.07 4.60
C LEU A 152 -10.86 -2.58 4.61
N ALA A 153 -11.25 -2.00 3.47
CA ALA A 153 -11.68 -0.60 3.38
C ALA A 153 -12.86 -0.44 2.39
N PRO A 154 -14.05 -0.97 2.73
CA PRO A 154 -15.19 -1.02 1.80
C PRO A 154 -15.89 0.32 1.60
N TYR A 155 -15.72 1.27 2.52
CA TYR A 155 -16.41 2.57 2.52
C TYR A 155 -15.47 3.78 2.52
N ASP A 156 -14.16 3.55 2.46
CA ASP A 156 -13.19 4.63 2.34
C ASP A 156 -13.17 5.13 0.90
N GLU A 157 -13.74 6.32 0.67
CA GLU A 157 -13.84 6.90 -0.67
C GLU A 157 -12.47 7.04 -1.34
N SER A 158 -11.44 7.46 -0.59
CA SER A 158 -10.10 7.67 -1.16
C SER A 158 -9.52 6.36 -1.69
N ILE A 159 -9.71 5.27 -0.96
CA ILE A 159 -9.25 3.95 -1.37
C ILE A 159 -10.14 3.39 -2.49
N ILE A 160 -11.47 3.59 -2.46
CA ILE A 160 -12.37 3.16 -3.54
C ILE A 160 -11.98 3.82 -4.86
N LEU A 161 -11.72 5.14 -4.86
CA LEU A 161 -11.30 5.85 -6.08
C LEU A 161 -9.91 5.38 -6.56
N THR A 162 -9.01 5.06 -5.63
CA THR A 162 -7.72 4.45 -5.98
C THR A 162 -7.90 3.05 -6.56
N ARG A 163 -8.80 2.23 -6.02
CA ARG A 163 -9.14 0.91 -6.58
C ARG A 163 -9.79 1.03 -7.94
N PHE A 164 -10.67 2.02 -8.15
CA PHE A 164 -11.27 2.29 -9.45
C PHE A 164 -10.22 2.51 -10.53
N TYR A 165 -9.16 3.28 -10.25
CA TYR A 165 -8.04 3.45 -11.17
C TYR A 165 -7.48 2.08 -11.62
N PHE A 166 -7.21 1.17 -10.69
CA PHE A 166 -6.69 -0.16 -11.04
C PHE A 166 -7.74 -1.10 -11.67
N TRP A 167 -9.01 -1.01 -11.25
CA TRP A 167 -10.10 -1.70 -11.93
C TRP A 167 -10.20 -1.31 -13.41
N ASN A 168 -9.86 -0.06 -13.73
CA ASN A 168 -9.87 0.45 -15.08
C ASN A 168 -8.80 -0.21 -15.97
N ASP A 169 -7.68 -0.61 -15.37
CA ASP A 169 -6.50 -1.10 -16.08
C ASP A 169 -6.45 -2.63 -16.19
N PHE A 170 -7.20 -3.37 -15.36
CA PHE A 170 -7.19 -4.83 -15.38
C PHE A 170 -7.95 -5.43 -16.57
N THR A 171 -7.55 -6.65 -16.93
CA THR A 171 -8.22 -7.43 -17.97
C THR A 171 -9.63 -7.87 -17.57
N HIS A 172 -10.44 -8.21 -18.58
CA HIS A 172 -11.77 -8.79 -18.36
C HIS A 172 -11.75 -10.04 -17.48
N ALA A 173 -10.71 -10.88 -17.59
CA ALA A 173 -10.58 -12.09 -16.78
C ALA A 173 -10.45 -11.76 -15.29
N THR A 174 -9.61 -10.80 -14.94
CA THR A 174 -9.42 -10.33 -13.55
C THR A 174 -10.69 -9.66 -13.03
N LEU A 175 -11.32 -8.80 -13.83
CA LEU A 175 -12.58 -8.16 -13.47
C LEU A 175 -13.70 -9.18 -13.21
N SER A 176 -13.77 -10.24 -14.03
CA SER A 176 -14.72 -11.33 -13.84
C SER A 176 -14.44 -12.11 -12.55
N ALA A 177 -13.18 -12.50 -12.33
CA ALA A 177 -12.73 -13.18 -11.12
C ALA A 177 -12.98 -12.34 -9.84
N ALA A 178 -12.93 -11.01 -9.96
CA ALA A 178 -13.18 -10.05 -8.89
C ALA A 178 -14.60 -9.46 -8.86
N SER A 179 -15.54 -10.01 -9.64
CA SER A 179 -16.87 -9.41 -9.88
C SER A 179 -17.57 -8.86 -8.64
N SER A 180 -17.68 -9.65 -7.56
CA SER A 180 -18.33 -9.18 -6.32
C SER A 180 -17.63 -7.97 -5.66
N ALA A 181 -16.30 -7.89 -5.75
CA ALA A 181 -15.52 -6.79 -5.21
C ALA A 181 -15.65 -5.54 -6.08
N VAL A 182 -15.60 -5.68 -7.41
CA VAL A 182 -15.81 -4.58 -8.35
C VAL A 182 -17.22 -4.01 -8.17
N ASP A 183 -18.23 -4.87 -8.08
CA ASP A 183 -19.62 -4.46 -7.90
C ASP A 183 -19.83 -3.71 -6.58
N SER A 184 -19.19 -4.16 -5.51
CA SER A 184 -19.22 -3.51 -4.20
C SER A 184 -18.63 -2.11 -4.24
N ASP A 185 -17.45 -1.95 -4.85
CA ASP A 185 -16.79 -0.65 -5.01
C ASP A 185 -17.62 0.29 -5.87
N LEU A 186 -18.07 -0.15 -7.04
CA LEU A 186 -18.88 0.66 -7.95
C LEU A 186 -20.22 1.06 -7.31
N THR A 187 -20.89 0.13 -6.61
CA THR A 187 -22.13 0.42 -5.89
C THR A 187 -21.91 1.47 -4.81
N THR A 188 -20.84 1.33 -4.03
CA THR A 188 -20.51 2.27 -2.96
C THR A 188 -20.14 3.63 -3.52
N MET A 189 -19.32 3.66 -4.57
CA MET A 189 -18.95 4.89 -5.27
C MET A 189 -20.18 5.64 -5.78
N LEU A 190 -21.10 4.95 -6.48
CA LEU A 190 -22.30 5.57 -7.03
C LEU A 190 -23.27 6.05 -5.94
N LYS A 191 -23.51 5.23 -4.90
CA LYS A 191 -24.46 5.55 -3.83
C LYS A 191 -23.94 6.59 -2.85
N ARG A 192 -22.64 6.58 -2.52
CA ARG A 192 -22.08 7.30 -1.37
C ARG A 192 -20.91 8.23 -1.67
N GLY A 193 -20.16 8.03 -2.76
CA GLY A 193 -18.98 8.85 -3.07
C GLY A 193 -19.31 10.33 -3.30
N ASP A 194 -18.33 11.22 -3.20
CA ASP A 194 -18.52 12.63 -3.54
C ASP A 194 -18.92 12.77 -5.01
N ARG A 195 -19.95 13.58 -5.27
CA ARG A 195 -20.50 13.75 -6.61
C ARG A 195 -19.43 14.14 -7.63
N CYS A 196 -18.57 15.08 -7.28
CA CYS A 196 -17.64 15.69 -8.22
C CYS A 196 -16.44 14.81 -8.48
N ARG A 197 -15.92 14.17 -7.43
CA ARG A 197 -14.84 13.18 -7.56
C ARG A 197 -15.30 11.97 -8.37
N VAL A 198 -16.49 11.45 -8.09
CA VAL A 198 -17.06 10.30 -8.82
C VAL A 198 -17.29 10.67 -10.29
N ASN A 199 -17.92 11.81 -10.57
CA ASN A 199 -18.14 12.27 -11.95
C ASN A 199 -16.85 12.48 -12.73
N ALA A 200 -15.80 13.02 -12.10
CA ALA A 200 -14.50 13.16 -12.73
C ALA A 200 -13.89 11.79 -13.05
N THR A 201 -14.01 10.85 -12.11
CA THR A 201 -13.44 9.50 -12.20
C THR A 201 -14.09 8.66 -13.30
N ILE A 202 -15.43 8.60 -13.35
CA ILE A 202 -16.16 7.74 -14.31
C ILE A 202 -16.06 8.22 -15.77
N LYS A 203 -15.63 9.47 -16.01
CA LYS A 203 -15.41 9.98 -17.37
C LYS A 203 -14.31 9.23 -18.11
N ALA A 204 -13.33 8.69 -17.39
CA ALA A 204 -12.17 7.98 -17.94
C ALA A 204 -12.32 6.46 -17.88
N VAL A 205 -13.55 5.94 -17.78
CA VAL A 205 -13.79 4.50 -17.69
C VAL A 205 -13.31 3.76 -18.95
N SER A 206 -12.57 2.68 -18.76
CA SER A 206 -12.02 1.85 -19.83
C SER A 206 -13.11 1.01 -20.51
N PRO A 207 -12.92 0.60 -21.78
CA PRO A 207 -13.83 -0.30 -22.45
C PRO A 207 -14.06 -1.61 -21.69
N GLN A 208 -13.07 -2.08 -20.93
CA GLN A 208 -13.14 -3.32 -20.17
C GLN A 208 -14.06 -3.21 -18.95
N LEU A 209 -13.97 -2.09 -18.22
CA LEU A 209 -14.76 -1.83 -17.02
C LEU A 209 -16.17 -1.30 -17.34
N ARG A 210 -16.34 -0.66 -18.52
CA ARG A 210 -17.58 0.00 -18.93
C ARG A 210 -18.84 -0.89 -18.79
N PRO A 211 -18.87 -2.15 -19.28
CA PRO A 211 -20.07 -2.99 -19.17
C PRO A 211 -20.47 -3.28 -17.72
N VAL A 212 -19.48 -3.42 -16.83
CA VAL A 212 -19.69 -3.66 -15.40
C VAL A 212 -20.27 -2.40 -14.75
N LEU A 213 -19.71 -1.23 -15.07
CA LEU A 213 -20.21 0.05 -14.58
C LEU A 213 -21.64 0.32 -15.03
N ASP A 214 -21.96 0.14 -16.31
CA ASP A 214 -23.31 0.41 -16.82
C ASP A 214 -24.35 -0.54 -16.19
N ARG A 215 -23.99 -1.81 -15.96
CA ARG A 215 -24.85 -2.77 -15.24
C ARG A 215 -25.08 -2.35 -13.79
N VAL A 216 -24.04 -1.95 -13.06
CA VAL A 216 -24.17 -1.49 -11.67
C VAL A 216 -24.94 -0.17 -11.60
N TRP A 217 -24.72 0.74 -12.56
CA TRP A 217 -25.46 1.98 -12.67
C TRP A 217 -26.96 1.73 -12.81
N ALA A 218 -27.36 0.80 -13.66
CA ALA A 218 -28.76 0.40 -13.81
C ALA A 218 -29.31 -0.24 -12.51
N SER A 219 -28.53 -1.06 -11.82
CA SER A 219 -29.00 -1.78 -10.63
C SER A 219 -29.18 -0.89 -9.39
N VAL A 220 -28.37 0.18 -9.24
CA VAL A 220 -28.52 1.11 -8.10
C VAL A 220 -29.71 2.06 -8.26
N GLY A 221 -30.25 2.20 -9.47
CA GLY A 221 -31.43 3.01 -9.78
C GLY A 221 -31.17 4.51 -9.92
N GLU A 222 -32.18 5.21 -10.47
CA GLU A 222 -32.08 6.66 -10.74
C GLU A 222 -31.98 7.50 -9.46
N GLY A 223 -32.63 7.10 -8.37
CA GLY A 223 -32.57 7.86 -7.10
C GLY A 223 -31.16 7.94 -6.52
N ALA A 224 -30.37 6.86 -6.62
CA ALA A 224 -28.99 6.83 -6.15
C ALA A 224 -28.03 7.64 -7.03
N THR A 225 -28.32 7.74 -8.33
CA THR A 225 -27.45 8.36 -9.33
C THR A 225 -27.89 9.77 -9.72
N ALA A 226 -29.08 10.23 -9.33
CA ALA A 226 -29.62 11.55 -9.66
C ALA A 226 -28.67 12.68 -9.24
N ARG A 227 -28.04 12.56 -8.07
CA ARG A 227 -27.03 13.51 -7.58
C ARG A 227 -25.85 13.66 -8.55
N LEU A 228 -25.45 12.58 -9.22
CA LEU A 228 -24.34 12.56 -10.18
C LEU A 228 -24.67 13.31 -11.48
N ARG A 229 -25.95 13.54 -11.80
CA ARG A 229 -26.35 14.32 -12.99
C ARG A 229 -26.24 15.84 -12.77
N GLN A 230 -26.05 16.28 -11.54
CA GLN A 230 -25.95 17.71 -11.21
C GLN A 230 -24.55 18.25 -11.52
N ARG A 231 -24.47 19.53 -11.92
CA ARG A 231 -23.19 20.20 -12.19
C ARG A 231 -22.37 20.37 -10.91
N CYS A 232 -21.07 20.16 -11.04
CA CYS A 232 -20.09 20.56 -10.03
C CYS A 232 -19.82 22.05 -10.14
N SER A 233 -19.90 22.75 -9.02
CA SER A 233 -19.37 24.11 -8.89
C SER A 233 -17.85 24.03 -9.04
N GLY A 234 -17.32 24.78 -10.02
CA GLY A 234 -15.89 24.93 -10.23
C GLY A 234 -15.21 25.75 -9.15
#